data_AF-A0A942MDD8-F1
#
_entry.id   AF-A0A942MDD8-F1
#
_cell.length_a   1.000
_cell.length_b   1.000
_cell.length_c   1.000
_cell.angle_alpha   90.00
_cell.angle_beta   90.00
_cell.angle_gamma   90.00
#
_symmetry.space_group_name_H-M   'P 1'
#
loop_
_entity.id
_entity.type
_entity.pdbx_description
1 polymer ?
#
loop_
_entity_poly.entity_id
_entity_poly.type
_entity_poly.pdbx_seq_one_letter_code
_entity_poly.pdbx_strand_id
1 'polypeptide(L)'
;MKRIDEMNKEEILALKDEEITTLIDLECAYEGIPLLPDCPSKPEVINHEKDLAAYEIAGYYFLTSEEAGKVLEVIQSADTYIKDGWNDDAQLKKIKDGDYCCPKIETRKFYSSQKLSEIKNELEENKQLIVAYENKKHNYDDILEKRKKVADKVCSIIDEVTEDQAKQQLYSEEFNRYLKLANNNQEVAMNFLLKAYREIELDFPELVTKLCPGYYSDTEEGIC
;
A
#
# COMPACT_ATOMS: atom_id res chain seq x y z
N MET A 1 4.15 -5.93 30.65
CA MET A 1 3.48 -6.96 29.82
C MET A 1 4.50 -8.05 29.54
N LYS A 2 4.11 -9.32 29.57
CA LYS A 2 5.00 -10.43 29.19
C LYS A 2 5.19 -10.45 27.68
N ARG A 3 6.28 -11.07 27.21
CA ARG A 3 6.44 -11.40 25.79
C ARG A 3 5.51 -12.54 25.39
N ILE A 4 5.18 -12.66 24.11
CA ILE A 4 4.23 -13.69 23.65
C ILE A 4 4.72 -15.12 23.94
N ASP A 5 6.05 -15.35 23.88
CA ASP A 5 6.70 -16.63 24.18
C ASP A 5 6.75 -16.98 25.69
N GLU A 6 6.44 -16.00 26.56
CA GLU A 6 6.39 -16.16 28.01
C GLU A 6 4.96 -16.32 28.54
N MET A 7 3.96 -16.13 27.68
CA MET A 7 2.55 -16.23 28.03
C MET A 7 2.06 -17.67 27.90
N ASN A 8 1.24 -18.10 28.86
CA ASN A 8 0.52 -19.37 28.73
C ASN A 8 -0.74 -19.21 27.85
N LYS A 9 -1.34 -20.34 27.44
CA LYS A 9 -2.53 -20.33 26.56
C LYS A 9 -3.69 -19.52 27.14
N GLU A 10 -3.94 -19.60 28.46
CA GLU A 10 -5.04 -18.87 29.11
C GLU A 10 -4.80 -17.35 29.10
N GLU A 11 -3.55 -16.92 29.32
CA GLU A 11 -3.14 -15.52 29.23
C GLU A 11 -3.30 -14.98 27.81
N ILE A 12 -2.96 -15.77 26.79
CA ILE A 12 -3.10 -15.40 25.38
C ILE A 12 -4.58 -15.23 25.00
N LEU A 13 -5.43 -16.18 25.40
CA LEU A 13 -6.87 -16.15 25.13
C LEU A 13 -7.61 -15.00 25.84
N ALA A 14 -7.04 -14.46 26.90
CA ALA A 14 -7.60 -13.34 27.65
C ALA A 14 -7.25 -11.97 27.06
N LEU A 15 -6.36 -11.90 26.06
CA LEU A 15 -5.91 -10.64 25.45
C LEU A 15 -7.05 -9.92 24.74
N LYS A 16 -7.12 -8.60 24.94
CA LYS A 16 -7.98 -7.68 24.18
C LYS A 16 -7.22 -7.05 23.01
N ASP A 17 -7.95 -6.50 22.04
CA ASP A 17 -7.39 -5.84 20.86
C ASP A 17 -6.35 -4.75 21.20
N GLU A 18 -6.60 -3.93 22.22
CA GLU A 18 -5.64 -2.91 22.66
C GLU A 18 -4.38 -3.51 23.28
N GLU A 19 -4.51 -4.64 23.98
CA GLU A 19 -3.40 -5.37 24.58
C GLU A 19 -2.58 -6.08 23.50
N ILE A 20 -3.21 -6.65 22.47
CA ILE A 20 -2.53 -7.21 21.30
C ILE A 20 -1.72 -6.13 20.59
N THR A 21 -2.28 -4.94 20.40
CA THR A 21 -1.56 -3.81 19.81
C THR A 21 -0.32 -3.45 20.64
N THR A 22 -0.47 -3.39 21.97
CA THR A 22 0.63 -3.12 22.90
C THR A 22 1.69 -4.23 22.90
N LEU A 23 1.27 -5.49 22.75
CA LEU A 23 2.16 -6.64 22.65
C LEU A 23 2.99 -6.59 21.37
N ILE A 24 2.38 -6.23 20.23
CA ILE A 24 3.09 -6.04 18.96
C ILE A 24 4.13 -4.93 19.10
N ASP A 25 3.80 -3.81 19.75
CA ASP A 25 4.75 -2.75 20.07
C ASP A 25 5.93 -3.25 20.91
N LEU A 26 5.65 -4.06 21.93
CA LEU A 26 6.65 -4.66 22.80
C LEU A 26 7.59 -5.58 22.02
N GLU A 27 7.05 -6.52 21.23
CA GLU A 27 7.87 -7.44 20.42
C GLU A 27 8.71 -6.67 19.38
N CYS A 28 8.15 -5.64 18.74
CA CYS A 28 8.89 -4.77 17.85
C CYS A 28 10.08 -4.11 18.57
N ALA A 29 9.87 -3.62 19.80
CA ALA A 29 10.92 -3.00 20.59
C ALA A 29 12.05 -4.01 20.96
N TYR A 30 11.71 -5.25 21.28
CA TYR A 30 12.69 -6.32 21.51
C TYR A 30 13.49 -6.67 20.24
N GLU A 31 12.87 -6.60 19.06
CA GLU A 31 13.55 -6.76 17.77
C GLU A 31 14.33 -5.49 17.32
N GLY A 32 14.32 -4.41 18.12
CA GLY A 32 14.98 -3.14 17.79
C GLY A 32 14.28 -2.31 16.71
N ILE A 33 13.01 -2.60 16.44
CA ILE A 33 12.18 -1.89 15.48
C ILE A 33 11.51 -0.71 16.22
N PRO A 34 11.64 0.54 15.73
CA PRO A 34 11.06 1.70 16.41
C PRO A 34 9.53 1.66 16.38
N LEU A 35 8.92 2.50 17.23
CA LEU A 35 7.49 2.82 17.12
C LEU A 35 7.19 3.40 15.73
N LEU A 36 5.98 3.12 15.23
CA LEU A 36 5.55 3.64 13.94
C LEU A 36 5.49 5.17 14.03
N PRO A 37 6.28 5.92 13.21
CA PRO A 37 6.20 7.37 13.19
C PRO A 37 4.90 7.80 12.49
N ASP A 38 4.55 9.09 12.63
CA ASP A 38 3.42 9.64 11.89
C ASP A 38 3.61 9.52 10.37
N CYS A 39 2.52 9.19 9.67
CA CYS A 39 2.54 9.14 8.21
C CYS A 39 2.90 10.55 7.66
N PRO A 40 3.97 10.68 6.86
CA PRO A 40 4.40 11.98 6.39
C PRO A 40 3.36 12.59 5.44
N SER A 41 3.16 13.91 5.55
CA SER A 41 2.25 14.65 4.68
C SER A 41 2.94 15.02 3.37
N LYS A 42 2.27 14.75 2.24
CA LYS A 42 2.78 15.10 0.92
C LYS A 42 2.80 16.63 0.75
N PRO A 43 3.92 17.23 0.31
CA PRO A 43 3.97 18.65 -0.02
C PRO A 43 2.98 19.03 -1.13
N GLU A 44 2.43 20.23 -1.06
CA GLU A 44 1.54 20.75 -2.09
C GLU A 44 2.29 21.08 -3.38
N VAL A 45 1.64 20.83 -4.51
CA VAL A 45 2.17 21.23 -5.81
C VAL A 45 1.92 22.72 -5.99
N ILE A 46 2.99 23.51 -6.01
CA ILE A 46 2.91 24.94 -6.30
C ILE A 46 2.66 25.11 -7.80
N ASN A 47 1.53 25.74 -8.15
CA ASN A 47 1.21 26.12 -9.51
C ASN A 47 1.33 27.63 -9.67
N HIS A 48 2.01 28.08 -10.73
CA HIS A 48 2.14 29.50 -11.04
C HIS A 48 1.32 29.85 -12.27
N GLU A 49 0.73 31.04 -12.25
CA GLU A 49 0.06 31.60 -13.42
C GLU A 49 1.07 32.33 -14.31
N LYS A 50 0.88 32.18 -15.63
CA LYS A 50 1.65 32.88 -16.64
C LYS A 50 1.19 34.34 -16.72
N ASP A 51 2.13 35.27 -16.56
CA ASP A 51 1.90 36.70 -16.41
C ASP A 51 2.16 37.52 -17.68
N LEU A 52 2.81 36.91 -18.69
CA LEU A 52 3.15 37.58 -19.94
C LEU A 52 2.31 37.05 -21.09
N ALA A 53 1.63 37.95 -21.82
CA ALA A 53 1.04 37.63 -23.11
C ALA A 53 1.97 38.09 -24.23
N ALA A 54 2.16 37.26 -25.25
CA ALA A 54 2.86 37.62 -26.47
C ALA A 54 2.01 37.22 -27.68
N TYR A 55 2.21 37.96 -28.77
CA TYR A 55 1.51 37.83 -30.04
C TYR A 55 2.44 37.13 -31.03
N GLU A 56 2.03 35.95 -31.47
CA GLU A 56 2.81 35.07 -32.34
C GLU A 56 2.39 35.27 -33.81
N ILE A 57 3.36 35.37 -34.70
CA ILE A 57 3.18 35.25 -36.15
C ILE A 57 4.26 34.30 -36.68
N ALA A 58 3.85 33.14 -37.20
CA ALA A 58 4.74 32.17 -37.84
C ALA A 58 6.00 31.83 -37.01
N GLY A 59 5.84 31.65 -35.69
CA GLY A 59 6.94 31.32 -34.77
C GLY A 59 7.74 32.51 -34.23
N TYR A 60 7.46 33.75 -34.68
CA TYR A 60 8.01 34.97 -34.11
C TYR A 60 7.06 35.58 -33.09
N TYR A 61 7.58 36.12 -32.00
CA TYR A 61 6.79 36.65 -30.89
C TYR A 61 7.01 38.15 -30.70
N PHE A 62 5.92 38.87 -30.44
CA PHE A 62 5.88 40.30 -30.18
C PHE A 62 5.18 40.55 -28.85
N LEU A 63 5.60 41.58 -28.11
CA LEU A 63 5.00 41.90 -26.81
C LEU A 63 3.73 42.74 -26.95
N THR A 64 3.53 43.37 -28.11
CA THR A 64 2.34 44.17 -28.41
C THR A 64 1.65 43.66 -29.67
N SER A 65 0.33 43.79 -29.71
CA SER A 65 -0.46 43.44 -30.89
C SER A 65 -0.17 44.38 -32.07
N GLU A 66 0.24 45.62 -31.79
CA GLU A 66 0.57 46.62 -32.80
C GLU A 66 1.85 46.25 -33.56
N GLU A 67 2.91 45.84 -32.86
CA GLU A 67 4.16 45.37 -33.49
C GLU A 67 3.92 44.12 -34.33
N ALA A 68 3.13 43.18 -33.82
CA ALA A 68 2.70 42.01 -34.58
C ALA A 68 1.91 42.43 -35.83
N GLY A 69 0.96 43.35 -35.69
CA GLY A 69 0.16 43.87 -36.79
C GLY A 69 1.00 44.44 -37.94
N LYS A 70 2.00 45.27 -37.61
CA LYS A 70 2.93 45.84 -38.60
C LYS A 70 3.67 44.76 -39.39
N VAL A 71 4.12 43.69 -38.72
CA VAL A 71 4.82 42.58 -39.38
C VAL A 71 3.84 41.75 -40.22
N LEU A 72 2.64 41.50 -39.70
CA LEU A 72 1.60 40.78 -40.44
C LEU A 72 1.23 41.50 -41.75
N GLU A 73 1.04 42.82 -41.69
CA GLU A 73 0.73 43.65 -42.86
C GLU A 73 1.81 43.54 -43.95
N VAL A 74 3.09 43.59 -43.55
CA VAL A 74 4.20 43.43 -44.49
C VAL A 74 4.19 42.04 -45.11
N ILE A 75 3.98 40.99 -44.31
CA ILE A 75 3.90 39.61 -44.79
C ILE A 75 2.73 39.45 -45.78
N GLN A 76 1.56 40.00 -45.47
CA GLN A 76 0.37 39.94 -46.32
C GLN A 76 0.49 40.77 -47.59
N SER A 77 1.32 41.82 -47.60
CA SER A 77 1.59 42.62 -48.80
C SER A 77 2.50 41.94 -49.82
N ALA A 78 3.15 40.84 -49.43
CA ALA A 78 4.09 40.10 -50.26
C ALA A 78 3.51 38.78 -50.78
N ASP A 79 3.98 38.34 -51.95
CA ASP A 79 3.72 36.99 -52.43
C ASP A 79 4.50 35.97 -51.57
N THR A 80 3.80 35.34 -50.64
CA THR A 80 4.39 34.35 -49.72
C THR A 80 4.20 32.92 -50.21
N TYR A 81 5.22 32.08 -49.97
CA TYR A 81 5.26 30.68 -50.38
C TYR A 81 5.73 29.83 -49.21
N ILE A 82 5.19 28.62 -49.10
CA ILE A 82 5.70 27.57 -48.21
C ILE A 82 6.38 26.47 -49.02
N LYS A 83 7.30 25.77 -48.37
CA LYS A 83 7.82 24.50 -48.87
C LYS A 83 6.71 23.45 -48.81
N ASP A 84 6.43 22.80 -49.93
CA ASP A 84 5.50 21.68 -50.05
C ASP A 84 6.27 20.43 -50.46
N GLY A 85 6.31 19.41 -49.59
CA GLY A 85 7.10 18.20 -49.75
C GLY A 85 8.29 18.08 -48.78
N TRP A 86 8.81 16.86 -48.64
CA TRP A 86 9.91 16.51 -47.75
C TRP A 86 11.17 16.20 -48.57
N ASN A 87 12.19 17.05 -48.46
CA ASN A 87 13.52 16.95 -49.11
C ASN A 87 13.64 17.61 -50.51
N ASP A 88 14.40 17.01 -51.43
CA ASP A 88 14.95 17.59 -52.66
C ASP A 88 13.92 17.73 -53.80
N ASP A 89 12.75 17.11 -53.66
CA ASP A 89 11.60 17.20 -54.58
C ASP A 89 10.60 18.28 -54.16
N ALA A 90 10.89 19.04 -53.10
CA ALA A 90 9.98 20.01 -52.56
C ALA A 90 9.74 21.19 -53.53
N GLN A 91 8.48 21.60 -53.60
CA GLN A 91 8.04 22.70 -54.44
C GLN A 91 7.66 23.91 -53.60
N LEU A 92 7.71 25.10 -54.21
CA LEU A 92 7.15 26.30 -53.59
C LEU A 92 5.66 26.36 -53.88
N LYS A 93 4.86 26.33 -52.82
CA LYS A 93 3.41 26.52 -52.89
C LYS A 93 3.05 27.91 -52.40
N LYS A 94 2.39 28.69 -53.25
CA LYS A 94 1.89 30.02 -52.87
C LYS A 94 0.83 29.88 -51.78
N ILE A 95 0.98 30.64 -50.70
CA ILE A 95 0.00 30.69 -49.61
C ILE A 95 -1.24 31.43 -50.10
N LYS A 96 -2.42 30.88 -49.81
CA LYS A 96 -3.71 31.53 -50.08
C LYS A 96 -4.42 31.91 -48.79
N ASP A 97 -5.29 32.90 -48.89
CA ASP A 97 -6.17 33.27 -47.78
C ASP A 97 -7.02 32.07 -47.35
N GLY A 98 -7.02 31.79 -46.05
CA GLY A 98 -7.72 30.64 -45.47
C GLY A 98 -6.89 29.34 -45.42
N ASP A 99 -5.70 29.30 -46.01
CA ASP A 99 -4.78 28.18 -45.79
C ASP A 99 -4.42 28.08 -44.29
N TYR A 100 -4.29 26.87 -43.76
CA TYR A 100 -3.88 26.64 -42.37
C TYR A 100 -2.55 27.33 -42.03
N CYS A 101 -1.63 27.38 -42.99
CA CYS A 101 -0.31 28.01 -42.86
C CYS A 101 -0.34 29.53 -43.13
N CYS A 102 -1.51 30.12 -43.38
CA CYS A 102 -1.66 31.55 -43.58
C CYS A 102 -1.23 32.29 -42.29
N PRO A 103 -0.28 33.24 -42.37
CA PRO A 103 0.16 34.02 -41.23
C PRO A 103 -1.02 34.74 -40.57
N LYS A 104 -1.13 34.57 -39.25
CA LYS A 104 -2.14 35.20 -38.41
C LYS A 104 -1.53 35.47 -37.04
N ILE A 105 -2.12 36.41 -36.32
CA ILE A 105 -1.71 36.70 -34.93
C ILE A 105 -2.40 35.71 -34.00
N GLU A 106 -1.62 34.95 -33.25
CA GLU A 106 -2.10 34.13 -32.14
C GLU A 106 -1.62 34.70 -30.80
N THR A 107 -2.46 34.69 -29.77
CA THR A 107 -2.03 35.10 -28.42
C THR A 107 -1.56 33.89 -27.63
N ARG A 108 -0.34 33.96 -27.09
CA ARG A 108 0.28 32.92 -26.28
C ARG A 108 0.66 33.51 -24.92
N LYS A 109 0.51 32.71 -23.86
CA LYS A 109 0.92 33.11 -22.49
C LYS A 109 2.25 32.46 -22.12
N PHE A 110 3.11 33.23 -21.45
CA PHE A 110 4.45 32.90 -20.99
C PHE A 110 4.68 33.42 -19.57
N TYR A 111 5.77 32.97 -18.94
CA TYR A 111 6.29 33.62 -17.73
C TYR A 111 7.24 34.73 -18.13
N SER A 112 7.12 35.91 -17.52
CA SER A 112 8.12 36.96 -17.65
C SER A 112 9.44 36.54 -16.99
N SER A 113 10.56 37.16 -17.38
CA SER A 113 11.85 36.91 -16.74
C SER A 113 11.83 37.24 -15.24
N GLN A 114 11.07 38.26 -14.85
CA GLN A 114 10.86 38.60 -13.43
C GLN A 114 10.10 37.49 -12.72
N LYS A 115 8.96 37.04 -13.28
CA LYS A 115 8.18 35.95 -12.69
C LYS A 115 8.97 34.66 -12.60
N LEU A 116 9.76 34.31 -13.63
CA LEU A 116 10.67 33.16 -13.60
C LEU A 116 11.70 33.27 -12.47
N SER A 117 12.22 34.47 -12.20
CA SER A 117 13.17 34.68 -11.11
C SER A 117 12.51 34.54 -9.74
N GLU A 118 11.27 35.02 -9.58
CA GLU A 118 10.49 34.89 -8.34
C GLU A 118 10.18 33.42 -8.03
N ILE A 119 9.68 32.67 -9.02
CA ILE A 119 9.29 31.26 -8.82
C ILE A 119 10.49 30.32 -8.66
N LYS A 120 11.70 30.74 -9.07
CA LYS A 120 12.88 29.87 -9.03
C LYS A 120 13.21 29.42 -7.61
N ASN A 121 13.11 30.32 -6.64
CA ASN A 121 13.39 30.00 -5.24
C ASN A 121 12.30 29.08 -4.67
N GLU A 122 11.03 29.38 -4.94
CA GLU A 122 9.89 28.57 -4.50
C GLU A 122 9.94 27.15 -5.09
N LEU A 123 10.32 27.01 -6.36
CA LEU A 123 10.51 25.70 -7.00
C LEU A 123 11.66 24.91 -6.36
N GLU A 124 12.73 25.59 -5.95
CA GLU A 124 13.86 24.94 -5.30
C GLU A 124 13.53 24.49 -3.87
N GLU A 125 12.83 25.33 -3.11
CA GLU A 125 12.28 24.97 -1.79
C GLU A 125 11.31 23.79 -1.90
N ASN A 126 10.39 23.81 -2.87
CA ASN A 126 9.43 22.72 -3.07
C ASN A 126 10.14 21.41 -3.44
N LYS A 127 11.17 21.44 -4.29
CA LYS A 127 11.98 20.25 -4.56
C LYS A 127 12.61 19.68 -3.29
N GLN A 128 13.17 20.51 -2.43
CA GLN A 128 13.75 20.07 -1.16
C GLN A 128 12.69 19.45 -0.24
N LEU A 129 11.49 20.05 -0.19
CA LEU A 129 10.36 19.48 0.55
C LEU A 129 9.92 18.12 0.00
N ILE A 130 9.87 17.96 -1.33
CA ILE A 130 9.55 16.68 -1.97
C ILE A 130 10.60 15.62 -1.63
N VAL A 131 11.89 15.93 -1.74
CA VAL A 131 12.98 15.00 -1.39
C VAL A 131 12.92 14.63 0.09
N ALA A 132 12.69 15.60 0.98
CA ALA A 132 12.53 15.35 2.41
C ALA A 132 11.31 14.47 2.70
N TYR A 133 10.20 14.69 1.99
CA TYR A 133 9.00 13.85 2.09
C TYR A 133 9.28 12.42 1.62
N GLU A 134 9.91 12.23 0.46
CA GLU A 134 10.24 10.90 -0.08
C GLU A 134 11.11 10.11 0.87
N ASN A 135 12.14 10.74 1.45
CA ASN A 135 12.99 10.11 2.47
C ASN A 135 12.20 9.71 3.71
N LYS A 136 11.35 10.60 4.24
CA LYS A 136 10.48 10.29 5.39
C LYS A 136 9.49 9.18 5.07
N LYS A 137 8.92 9.17 3.86
CA LYS A 137 7.95 8.19 3.40
C LYS A 137 8.59 6.81 3.26
N HIS A 138 9.77 6.74 2.65
CA HIS A 138 10.55 5.52 2.57
C HIS A 138 10.85 4.95 3.97
N ASN A 139 11.35 5.77 4.89
CA ASN A 139 11.62 5.33 6.26
C ASN A 139 10.34 4.88 7.00
N TYR A 140 9.22 5.60 6.83
CA TYR A 140 7.92 5.19 7.38
C TYR A 140 7.48 3.83 6.84
N ASP A 141 7.56 3.63 5.52
CA ASP A 141 7.13 2.38 4.87
C ASP A 141 8.02 1.19 5.28
N ASP A 142 9.33 1.41 5.40
CA ASP A 142 10.28 0.40 5.88
C ASP A 142 9.98 -0.04 7.32
N ILE A 143 9.67 0.92 8.21
CA ILE A 143 9.28 0.62 9.59
C ILE A 143 7.94 -0.12 9.62
N LEU A 144 6.96 0.35 8.83
CA LEU A 144 5.64 -0.28 8.74
C LEU A 144 5.74 -1.74 8.30
N GLU A 145 6.55 -2.05 7.28
CA GLU A 145 6.71 -3.42 6.79
C GLU A 145 7.35 -4.32 7.86
N LYS A 146 8.39 -3.85 8.54
CA LYS A 146 9.04 -4.61 9.63
C LYS A 146 8.06 -4.91 10.76
N ARG A 147 7.31 -3.90 11.20
CA ARG A 147 6.31 -4.04 12.25
C ARG A 147 5.17 -4.98 11.85
N LYS A 148 4.74 -4.94 10.58
CA LYS A 148 3.75 -5.87 10.04
C LYS A 148 4.21 -7.32 10.17
N LYS A 149 5.48 -7.63 9.87
CA LYS A 149 6.01 -8.99 10.03
C LYS A 149 5.96 -9.47 11.48
N VAL A 150 6.20 -8.59 12.45
CA VAL A 150 6.06 -8.92 13.88
C VAL A 150 4.59 -9.12 14.24
N ALA A 151 3.71 -8.23 13.79
CA ALA A 151 2.27 -8.35 13.98
C ALA A 151 1.74 -9.69 13.45
N ASP A 152 2.10 -10.06 12.23
CA ASP A 152 1.68 -11.32 11.61
C ASP A 152 2.13 -12.54 12.44
N LYS A 153 3.35 -12.53 13.00
CA LYS A 153 3.83 -13.60 13.91
C LYS A 153 3.00 -13.67 15.19
N VAL A 154 2.75 -12.52 15.84
CA VAL A 154 1.97 -12.45 17.09
C VAL A 154 0.55 -12.95 16.85
N CYS A 155 -0.10 -12.48 15.79
CA CYS A 155 -1.44 -12.92 15.44
C CYS A 155 -1.49 -14.41 15.11
N SER A 156 -0.50 -14.95 14.38
CA SER A 156 -0.44 -16.40 14.09
C SER A 156 -0.41 -17.24 15.37
N ILE A 157 0.34 -16.84 16.38
CA ILE A 157 0.39 -17.55 17.67
C ILE A 157 -0.95 -17.47 18.38
N ILE A 158 -1.59 -16.30 18.39
CA ILE A 158 -2.92 -16.10 19.00
C ILE A 158 -3.96 -16.97 18.28
N ASP A 159 -3.94 -16.98 16.96
CA ASP A 159 -4.84 -17.77 16.12
C ASP A 159 -4.67 -19.27 16.39
N GLU A 160 -3.43 -19.77 16.43
CA GLU A 160 -3.13 -21.17 16.77
C GLU A 160 -3.70 -21.56 18.15
N VAL A 161 -3.49 -20.72 19.18
CA VAL A 161 -4.02 -20.99 20.52
C VAL A 161 -5.55 -20.96 20.54
N THR A 162 -6.16 -20.05 19.78
CA THR A 162 -7.62 -19.92 19.67
C THR A 162 -8.24 -21.12 18.96
N GLU A 163 -7.63 -21.56 17.85
CA GLU A 163 -8.03 -22.75 17.11
C GLU A 163 -7.91 -24.02 17.94
N ASP A 164 -6.80 -24.18 18.68
CA ASP A 164 -6.60 -25.27 19.62
C ASP A 164 -7.71 -25.33 20.67
N GLN A 165 -8.05 -24.18 21.27
CA GLN A 165 -9.11 -24.12 22.28
C GLN A 165 -10.47 -24.51 21.68
N ALA A 166 -10.79 -24.02 20.49
CA ALA A 166 -12.02 -24.36 19.78
C ALA A 166 -12.11 -25.86 19.47
N LYS A 167 -11.00 -26.48 19.03
CA LYS A 167 -10.92 -27.93 18.81
C LYS A 167 -11.15 -28.71 20.10
N GLN A 168 -10.49 -28.34 21.20
CA GLN A 168 -10.67 -29.02 22.49
C GLN A 168 -12.12 -28.91 23.00
N GLN A 169 -12.76 -27.77 22.79
CA GLN A 169 -14.17 -27.59 23.13
C GLN A 169 -15.07 -28.51 22.28
N LEU A 170 -14.86 -28.53 20.96
CA LEU A 170 -15.58 -29.43 20.06
C LEU A 170 -15.45 -30.90 20.49
N TYR A 171 -14.23 -31.36 20.79
CA TYR A 171 -13.99 -32.74 21.23
C TYR A 171 -14.66 -33.05 22.57
N SER A 172 -14.67 -32.09 23.50
CA SER A 172 -15.39 -32.22 24.76
C SER A 172 -16.90 -32.35 24.56
N GLU A 173 -17.47 -31.57 23.63
CA GLU A 173 -18.89 -31.63 23.28
C GLU A 173 -19.26 -32.96 22.59
N GLU A 174 -18.45 -33.43 21.64
CA GLU A 174 -18.64 -34.72 20.98
C GLU A 174 -18.47 -35.90 21.95
N PHE A 175 -17.49 -35.84 22.86
CA PHE A 175 -17.34 -36.85 23.91
C PHE A 175 -18.61 -36.97 24.75
N ASN A 176 -19.21 -35.84 25.15
CA ASN A 176 -20.47 -35.84 25.90
C ASN A 176 -21.64 -36.46 25.10
N ARG A 177 -21.64 -36.33 23.78
CA ARG A 177 -22.63 -37.00 22.90
C ARG A 177 -22.38 -38.50 22.86
N TYR A 178 -21.13 -38.93 22.69
CA TYR A 178 -20.77 -40.36 22.72
C TYR A 178 -21.03 -41.00 24.07
N LEU A 179 -20.82 -40.27 25.18
CA LEU A 179 -21.10 -40.75 26.52
C LEU A 179 -22.59 -41.11 26.70
N LYS A 180 -23.49 -40.31 26.14
CA LYS A 180 -24.93 -40.62 26.11
C LYS A 180 -25.23 -41.87 25.28
N LEU A 181 -24.60 -42.02 24.12
CA LEU A 181 -24.78 -43.20 23.25
C LEU A 181 -24.21 -44.48 23.87
N ALA A 182 -23.15 -44.37 24.65
CA ALA A 182 -22.48 -45.46 25.34
C ALA A 182 -23.13 -45.80 26.70
N ASN A 183 -24.33 -45.30 27.00
CA ASN A 183 -25.01 -45.49 28.29
C ASN A 183 -24.13 -45.09 29.49
N ASN A 184 -23.44 -43.95 29.38
CA ASN A 184 -22.48 -43.41 30.35
C ASN A 184 -21.21 -44.25 30.58
N ASN A 185 -20.89 -45.19 29.70
CA ASN A 185 -19.59 -45.86 29.71
C ASN A 185 -18.52 -44.94 29.08
N GLN A 186 -17.62 -44.41 29.92
CA GLN A 186 -16.57 -43.47 29.50
C GLN A 186 -15.56 -44.08 28.55
N GLU A 187 -15.14 -45.33 28.77
CA GLU A 187 -14.14 -46.02 27.94
C GLU A 187 -14.68 -46.28 26.53
N VAL A 188 -15.92 -46.75 26.42
CA VAL A 188 -16.59 -46.94 25.12
C VAL A 188 -16.79 -45.61 24.40
N ALA A 189 -17.17 -44.55 25.13
CA ALA A 189 -17.30 -43.21 24.56
C ALA A 189 -15.96 -42.64 24.08
N MET A 190 -14.88 -42.86 24.84
CA MET A 190 -13.53 -42.47 24.45
C MET A 190 -13.08 -43.22 23.20
N ASN A 191 -13.32 -44.53 23.13
CA ASN A 191 -13.05 -45.34 21.95
C ASN A 191 -13.83 -44.84 20.71
N PHE A 192 -15.07 -44.38 20.87
CA PHE A 192 -15.81 -43.76 19.77
C PHE A 192 -15.18 -42.45 19.32
N LEU A 193 -14.82 -41.58 20.27
CA LEU A 193 -14.18 -40.29 19.99
C LEU A 193 -12.86 -40.48 19.25
N LEU A 194 -11.94 -41.30 19.79
CA LEU A 194 -10.63 -41.53 19.19
C LEU A 194 -10.70 -42.24 17.85
N LYS A 195 -11.72 -43.10 17.64
CA LYS A 195 -11.96 -43.70 16.32
C LYS A 195 -12.40 -42.67 15.27
N ALA A 196 -13.16 -41.66 15.67
CA ALA A 196 -13.62 -40.58 14.79
C ALA A 196 -12.54 -39.49 14.59
N TYR A 197 -11.73 -39.24 15.62
CA TYR A 197 -10.74 -38.16 15.69
C TYR A 197 -9.42 -38.69 16.26
N ARG A 198 -8.65 -39.39 15.42
CA ARG A 198 -7.41 -40.08 15.84
C ARG A 198 -6.31 -39.12 16.32
N GLU A 199 -6.34 -37.89 15.84
CA GLU A 199 -5.30 -36.88 16.11
C GLU A 199 -5.37 -36.37 17.56
N ILE A 200 -6.49 -36.57 18.27
CA ILE A 200 -6.67 -36.07 19.65
C ILE A 200 -5.58 -36.59 20.61
N GLU A 201 -5.16 -37.85 20.48
CA GLU A 201 -4.13 -38.42 21.36
C GLU A 201 -2.77 -37.74 21.17
N LEU A 202 -2.49 -37.29 19.93
CA LEU A 202 -1.24 -36.62 19.59
C LEU A 202 -1.29 -35.13 19.95
N ASP A 203 -2.38 -34.47 19.55
CA ASP A 203 -2.51 -33.02 19.64
C ASP A 203 -2.92 -32.55 21.04
N PHE A 204 -3.74 -33.35 21.75
CA PHE A 204 -4.35 -32.98 23.03
C PHE A 204 -4.36 -34.16 24.05
N PRO A 205 -3.21 -34.76 24.39
CA PRO A 205 -3.14 -35.91 25.30
C PRO A 205 -3.72 -35.62 26.70
N GLU A 206 -3.56 -34.38 27.19
CA GLU A 206 -4.12 -33.94 28.47
C GLU A 206 -5.66 -33.90 28.44
N LEU A 207 -6.26 -33.62 27.28
CA LEU A 207 -7.71 -33.62 27.11
C LEU A 207 -8.26 -35.04 27.21
N VAL A 208 -7.59 -36.03 26.62
CA VAL A 208 -7.97 -37.46 26.74
C VAL A 208 -8.01 -37.86 28.22
N THR A 209 -6.96 -37.54 28.95
CA THR A 209 -6.85 -37.83 30.39
C THR A 209 -7.93 -37.12 31.20
N LYS A 210 -8.25 -35.87 30.85
CA LYS A 210 -9.30 -35.09 31.51
C LYS A 210 -10.70 -35.65 31.26
N LEU A 211 -10.99 -36.09 30.03
CA LEU A 211 -12.31 -36.60 29.64
C LEU A 211 -12.55 -38.04 30.12
N CYS A 212 -11.52 -38.88 30.12
CA CYS A 212 -11.58 -40.26 30.60
C CYS A 212 -10.34 -40.58 31.46
N PRO A 213 -10.37 -40.27 32.76
CA PRO A 213 -9.25 -40.54 33.66
C PRO A 213 -8.89 -42.02 33.71
N GLY A 214 -7.62 -42.35 33.52
CA GLY A 214 -7.13 -43.74 33.53
C GLY A 214 -7.40 -44.52 32.24
N TYR A 215 -7.75 -43.83 31.14
CA TYR A 215 -7.76 -44.44 29.82
C TYR A 215 -6.33 -44.81 29.38
N TYR A 216 -6.14 -46.05 28.97
CA TYR A 216 -4.90 -46.56 28.36
C TYR A 216 -5.24 -46.94 26.92
N SER A 217 -4.53 -46.39 25.93
CA SER A 217 -4.74 -46.81 24.55
C SER A 217 -3.98 -48.10 24.27
N ASP A 218 -4.68 -49.11 23.77
CA ASP A 218 -4.10 -50.43 23.43
C ASP A 218 -3.26 -50.39 22.14
N THR A 219 -2.78 -49.23 21.69
CA THR A 219 -2.17 -49.07 20.36
C THR A 219 -0.73 -49.58 20.24
N GLU A 220 -0.16 -50.23 21.26
CA GLU A 220 1.12 -50.97 21.15
C GLU A 220 0.98 -52.44 20.69
N GLU A 221 -0.22 -53.01 20.56
CA GLU A 221 -0.38 -54.37 20.04
C GLU A 221 -0.62 -54.39 18.52
N GLY A 222 0.43 -54.24 17.70
CA GLY A 222 0.23 -54.36 16.25
C GLY A 222 1.40 -54.22 15.29
N ILE A 223 2.67 -54.21 15.74
CA ILE A 223 3.82 -54.34 14.84
C ILE A 223 4.63 -55.55 15.28
N CYS A 224 4.29 -56.71 14.72
CA CYS A 224 5.13 -57.91 14.62
C CYS A 224 5.06 -58.41 13.19
#